data_AF-A0A507B1W1-F1
#
_entry.id   AF-A0A507B1W1-F1
#
_cell.length_a   1.000
_cell.length_b   1.000
_cell.length_c   1.000
_cell.angle_alpha   90.00
_cell.angle_beta   90.00
_cell.angle_gamma   90.00
#
_symmetry.space_group_name_H-M   'P 1'
#
loop_
_entity.id
_entity.type
_entity.pdbx_description
1 polymer ?
#
loop_
_entity_poly.entity_id
_entity_poly.type
_entity_poly.pdbx_seq_one_letter_code
_entity_poly.pdbx_strand_id
1 'polypeptide(L)'
;MATQSAAASGGKAGQKPGKREIKILMLHGEEIFPASLSQEDESQCRYTPSDRALTSHPLPRLTHSLIYPHPHAHHRQLTHPLSPGYTQSGPLFRAKTRALDKLIQKALAPANLTATLVYPTAPNRLRPQDIPGYQPPEGDDAGQPGDGDDDDEYDSWAWFRRDDATGTYRLLPEGMRRIAQAIRDDCGGRADGVVGFSQGGAVAAMLAAALEPDRAVPPPPAGSDAAAEDGPAAWADELRAANGGRPLRFAVSYSGFWAPPAELAWLYEPPVATPTLHVLGGLDTVVDESRSRALVDRCEDPVVVVHPGGHYVPVSREWAMPLIGFIHKHAKDDEAQRAQI
;
A
#
# COMPACT_ATOMS: atom_id res chain seq x y z
N MET A 1 26.73 72.28 9.84
CA MET A 1 25.76 71.57 10.71
C MET A 1 24.98 70.60 9.84
N ALA A 2 25.36 69.32 9.84
CA ALA A 2 24.63 68.26 9.16
C ALA A 2 24.21 67.25 10.23
N THR A 3 22.92 67.24 10.56
CA THR A 3 22.32 66.30 11.51
C THR A 3 22.03 64.99 10.79
N GLN A 4 22.77 63.93 11.14
CA GLN A 4 22.47 62.55 10.77
C GLN A 4 21.25 62.07 11.56
N SER A 5 20.23 61.61 10.86
CA SER A 5 19.08 60.88 11.41
C SER A 5 19.43 59.39 11.43
N ALA A 6 19.55 58.81 12.63
CA ALA A 6 19.71 57.38 12.83
C ALA A 6 18.32 56.72 12.85
N ALA A 7 17.98 56.00 11.78
CA ALA A 7 16.80 55.15 11.74
C ALA A 7 17.08 53.84 12.48
N ALA A 8 16.38 53.62 13.59
CA ALA A 8 16.38 52.37 14.32
C ALA A 8 15.69 51.27 13.50
N SER A 9 16.46 50.28 13.05
CA SER A 9 15.92 49.05 12.47
C SER A 9 15.31 48.18 13.57
N GLY A 10 14.00 48.29 13.76
CA GLY A 10 13.25 47.35 14.58
C GLY A 10 13.32 45.95 13.97
N GLY A 11 13.99 45.04 14.66
CA GLY A 11 14.01 43.62 14.31
C GLY A 11 12.59 43.07 14.29
N LYS A 12 12.16 42.52 13.14
CA LYS A 12 10.91 41.78 13.03
C LYS A 12 11.01 40.54 13.94
N ALA A 13 10.14 40.50 14.95
CA ALA A 13 9.88 39.32 15.74
C ALA A 13 9.60 38.12 14.82
N GLY A 14 10.26 36.99 15.11
CA GLY A 14 10.13 35.75 14.34
C GLY A 14 8.67 35.34 14.22
N GLN A 15 8.16 35.37 12.98
CA GLN A 15 6.86 34.85 12.63
C GLN A 15 6.88 33.35 12.93
N LYS A 16 6.05 32.88 13.88
CA LYS A 16 5.91 31.44 14.15
C LYS A 16 5.64 30.74 12.80
N PRO A 17 6.40 29.70 12.43
CA PRO A 17 6.20 29.02 11.16
C PRO A 17 4.75 28.56 11.08
N GLY A 18 4.10 28.88 9.96
CA GLY A 18 2.71 28.51 9.72
C GLY A 18 2.52 26.99 9.84
N LYS A 19 1.32 26.58 10.24
CA LYS A 19 0.96 25.17 10.32
C LYS A 19 1.14 24.53 8.93
N ARG A 20 1.96 23.48 8.84
CA ARG A 20 2.19 22.74 7.60
C ARG A 20 1.14 21.65 7.44
N GLU A 21 0.69 21.45 6.21
CA GLU A 21 -0.26 20.41 5.85
C GLU A 21 0.39 19.45 4.86
N ILE A 22 0.21 18.15 5.07
CA ILE A 22 0.53 17.10 4.11
C ILE A 22 -0.73 16.35 3.73
N LYS A 23 -0.79 15.84 2.50
CA LYS A 23 -1.94 15.10 1.97
C LYS A 23 -1.55 13.66 1.71
N ILE A 24 -2.29 12.73 2.29
CA ILE A 24 -1.98 11.30 2.25
C ILE A 24 -3.14 10.55 1.63
N LEU A 25 -2.89 9.88 0.53
CA LEU A 25 -3.84 8.95 -0.09
C LEU A 25 -3.92 7.67 0.74
N MET A 26 -5.13 7.21 1.03
CA MET A 26 -5.43 6.03 1.81
C MET A 26 -6.12 5.01 0.90
N LEU A 27 -5.35 4.06 0.35
CA LEU A 27 -5.82 3.10 -0.64
C LEU A 27 -6.30 1.83 0.05
N HIS A 28 -7.59 1.54 -0.10
CA HIS A 28 -8.22 0.36 0.48
C HIS A 28 -7.80 -0.92 -0.25
N GLY A 29 -8.06 -2.07 0.38
CA GLY A 29 -7.67 -3.38 -0.14
C GLY A 29 -8.84 -4.31 -0.42
N GLU A 30 -8.56 -5.32 -1.24
CA GLU A 30 -9.41 -6.49 -1.42
C GLU A 30 -9.05 -7.53 -0.34
N GLU A 31 -10.04 -7.99 0.43
CA GLU A 31 -9.87 -9.14 1.32
C GLU A 31 -10.43 -10.36 0.57
N ILE A 32 -9.59 -11.03 -0.21
CA ILE A 32 -9.95 -12.30 -0.87
C ILE A 32 -9.68 -13.42 0.13
N PHE A 33 -10.70 -14.21 0.49
CA PHE A 33 -10.43 -15.45 1.21
C PHE A 33 -9.78 -16.46 0.27
N PRO A 34 -8.76 -17.22 0.71
CA PRO A 34 -8.32 -18.36 -0.07
C PRO A 34 -9.49 -19.34 -0.21
N ALA A 35 -9.91 -19.59 -1.46
CA ALA A 35 -10.53 -20.88 -1.78
C ALA A 35 -9.59 -21.97 -1.26
N SER A 36 -10.15 -22.93 -0.53
CA SER A 36 -9.46 -24.09 0.06
C SER A 36 -8.19 -24.47 -0.73
N LEU A 37 -7.04 -24.42 -0.05
CA LEU A 37 -5.73 -24.84 -0.55
C LEU A 37 -5.86 -26.18 -1.27
N SER A 38 -5.96 -26.16 -2.60
CA SER A 38 -5.63 -27.34 -3.41
C SER A 38 -4.11 -27.43 -3.39
N GLN A 39 -3.62 -28.46 -2.71
CA GLN A 39 -2.21 -28.87 -2.77
C GLN A 39 -1.82 -29.05 -4.23
N GLU A 40 -1.07 -28.11 -4.81
CA GLU A 40 -0.36 -28.33 -6.07
C GLU A 40 1.10 -27.88 -5.94
N ASP A 41 1.93 -28.91 -5.75
CA ASP A 41 3.28 -29.12 -6.29
C ASP A 41 4.48 -28.31 -5.76
N GLU A 42 4.92 -28.65 -4.54
CA GLU A 42 6.28 -28.37 -4.02
C GLU A 42 7.38 -29.25 -4.69
N SER A 43 7.44 -29.34 -6.02
CA SER A 43 8.47 -30.15 -6.70
C SER A 43 9.50 -29.40 -7.54
N GLN A 44 9.43 -28.06 -7.66
CA GLN A 44 10.40 -27.30 -8.46
C GLN A 44 11.03 -26.12 -7.73
N CYS A 45 11.76 -26.39 -6.64
CA CYS A 45 12.88 -25.52 -6.24
C CYS A 45 13.88 -26.28 -5.34
N ARG A 46 14.60 -27.25 -5.93
CA ARG A 46 15.79 -27.83 -5.29
C ARG A 46 17.04 -27.08 -5.76
N TYR A 47 17.43 -26.08 -5.00
CA TYR A 47 18.79 -25.55 -5.03
C TYR A 47 19.73 -26.58 -4.42
N THR A 48 20.76 -27.01 -5.16
CA THR A 48 21.84 -27.87 -4.66
C THR A 48 23.09 -27.00 -4.42
N PRO A 49 23.62 -26.90 -3.19
CA PRO A 49 24.94 -26.33 -2.98
C PRO A 49 25.99 -27.41 -3.29
N SER A 50 26.88 -27.12 -4.24
CA SER A 50 28.02 -27.97 -4.55
C SER A 50 29.12 -27.84 -3.50
N ASP A 51 29.64 -29.00 -3.10
CA ASP A 51 30.73 -29.19 -2.14
C ASP A 51 32.01 -28.42 -2.49
N ARG A 52 32.52 -27.68 -1.51
CA ARG A 52 33.98 -27.54 -1.32
C ARG A 52 34.30 -27.53 0.18
N ALA A 53 34.86 -28.66 0.61
CA ALA A 53 35.52 -28.82 1.90
C ALA A 53 36.75 -27.90 2.00
N LEU A 54 37.03 -27.40 3.22
CA LEU A 54 38.28 -27.71 3.94
C LEU A 54 38.34 -27.04 5.35
N THR A 55 38.70 -27.90 6.32
CA THR A 55 39.46 -27.68 7.56
C THR A 55 38.86 -26.99 8.80
N SER A 56 38.41 -27.86 9.71
CA SER A 56 38.62 -27.95 11.18
C SER A 56 39.36 -26.82 11.94
N HIS A 57 38.73 -26.32 13.01
CA HIS A 57 39.14 -26.54 14.43
C HIS A 57 37.99 -26.13 15.40
N PRO A 58 37.85 -26.75 16.59
CA PRO A 58 36.64 -26.66 17.43
C PRO A 58 36.77 -25.68 18.61
N LEU A 59 35.63 -25.25 19.19
CA LEU A 59 35.33 -24.97 20.63
C LEU A 59 34.04 -24.09 20.74
N PRO A 60 33.35 -24.04 21.90
CA PRO A 60 32.69 -25.11 22.65
C PRO A 60 31.15 -24.95 22.68
N ARG A 61 30.46 -26.05 23.02
CA ARG A 61 29.00 -26.13 23.21
C ARG A 61 28.55 -25.29 24.40
N LEU A 62 27.58 -24.39 24.17
CA LEU A 62 26.69 -23.88 25.22
C LEU A 62 25.32 -24.53 25.04
N THR A 63 25.06 -25.52 25.90
CA THR A 63 23.74 -26.10 26.10
C THR A 63 22.92 -25.16 26.97
N HIS A 64 21.86 -24.55 26.42
CA HIS A 64 20.72 -24.12 27.22
C HIS A 64 19.45 -24.68 26.57
N SER A 65 18.97 -25.77 27.16
CA SER A 65 17.65 -26.32 26.92
C SER A 65 16.64 -25.36 27.56
N LEU A 66 15.86 -24.66 26.73
CA LEU A 66 14.67 -23.95 27.18
C LEU A 66 13.46 -24.81 26.81
N ILE A 67 12.98 -25.49 27.83
CA ILE A 67 11.76 -26.29 27.87
C ILE A 67 10.58 -25.33 27.66
N TYR A 68 9.87 -25.43 26.53
CA TYR A 68 8.55 -24.82 26.37
C TYR A 68 7.48 -25.80 26.90
N PRO A 69 6.64 -25.41 27.87
CA PRO A 69 5.52 -26.25 28.27
C PRO A 69 4.44 -26.26 27.19
N HIS A 70 4.07 -27.45 26.72
CA HIS A 70 2.86 -27.72 25.94
C HIS A 70 1.61 -27.47 26.81
N PRO A 71 0.66 -26.62 26.40
CA PRO A 71 -0.69 -26.67 26.92
C PRO A 71 -1.54 -27.60 26.04
N HIS A 72 -2.11 -28.63 26.66
CA HIS A 72 -3.10 -29.51 26.06
C HIS A 72 -4.27 -28.74 25.44
N ALA A 73 -4.51 -28.98 24.16
CA ALA A 73 -5.62 -28.44 23.40
C ALA A 73 -6.94 -29.10 23.85
N HIS A 74 -7.83 -28.32 24.45
CA HIS A 74 -9.25 -28.64 24.45
C HIS A 74 -9.86 -28.08 23.16
N HIS A 75 -10.14 -28.97 22.20
CA HIS A 75 -10.95 -28.65 21.03
C HIS A 75 -12.37 -28.27 21.46
N ARG A 76 -12.60 -26.98 21.66
CA ARG A 76 -13.93 -26.39 21.49
C ARG A 76 -13.95 -25.82 20.06
N GLN A 77 -14.66 -26.49 19.16
CA GLN A 77 -15.11 -25.88 17.91
C GLN A 77 -15.95 -24.66 18.27
N LEU A 78 -15.31 -23.49 18.29
CA LEU A 78 -16.00 -22.22 18.21
C LEU A 78 -16.32 -22.04 16.73
N THR A 79 -17.54 -22.39 16.33
CA THR A 79 -18.17 -21.85 15.14
C THR A 79 -18.39 -20.35 15.39
N HIS A 80 -17.33 -19.56 15.19
CA HIS A 80 -17.48 -18.13 15.04
C HIS A 80 -18.25 -17.90 13.74
N PRO A 81 -19.38 -17.19 13.76
CA PRO A 81 -20.05 -16.79 12.53
C PRO A 81 -19.05 -15.97 11.71
N LEU A 82 -18.88 -16.37 10.44
CA LEU A 82 -18.12 -15.63 9.45
C LEU A 82 -18.52 -14.15 9.53
N SER A 83 -17.57 -13.29 9.92
CA SER A 83 -17.83 -11.86 10.06
C SER A 83 -18.11 -11.27 8.67
N PRO A 84 -19.21 -10.52 8.45
CA PRO A 84 -19.49 -9.91 7.16
C PRO A 84 -18.61 -8.68 6.94
N GLY A 85 -17.98 -8.55 5.77
CA GLY A 85 -17.29 -7.31 5.35
C GLY A 85 -15.89 -7.51 4.77
N TYR A 86 -15.81 -8.21 3.64
CA TYR A 86 -14.56 -8.56 2.97
C TYR A 86 -14.55 -7.92 1.56
N THR A 87 -13.49 -7.14 1.28
CA THR A 87 -13.31 -6.11 0.23
C THR A 87 -13.97 -4.75 0.52
N GLN A 88 -13.31 -3.65 0.15
CA GLN A 88 -13.53 -2.33 0.78
C GLN A 88 -13.88 -1.22 -0.21
N SER A 89 -14.47 -0.15 0.33
CA SER A 89 -14.62 1.17 -0.29
C SER A 89 -13.84 2.20 0.53
N GLY A 90 -13.65 3.41 -0.01
CA GLY A 90 -13.02 4.51 0.72
C GLY A 90 -13.69 4.81 2.07
N PRO A 91 -15.03 4.96 2.13
CA PRO A 91 -15.77 5.14 3.39
C PRO A 91 -15.56 4.01 4.41
N LEU A 92 -15.60 2.75 3.98
CA LEU A 92 -15.37 1.60 4.86
C LEU A 92 -13.94 1.56 5.39
N PHE A 93 -12.95 1.83 4.53
CA PHE A 93 -11.56 1.87 4.95
C PHE A 93 -11.33 3.00 5.97
N ARG A 94 -11.90 4.18 5.74
CA ARG A 94 -11.87 5.30 6.70
C ARG A 94 -12.49 4.94 8.05
N ALA A 95 -13.59 4.19 8.04
CA ALA A 95 -14.21 3.72 9.27
C ALA A 95 -13.28 2.76 10.04
N LYS A 96 -12.69 1.78 9.33
CA LYS A 96 -11.74 0.79 9.89
C LYS A 96 -10.46 1.45 10.43
N THR A 97 -9.96 2.51 9.80
CA THR A 97 -8.71 3.20 10.20
C THR A 97 -8.92 4.45 11.04
N ARG A 98 -10.15 4.76 11.48
CA ARG A 98 -10.47 5.98 12.24
C ARG A 98 -9.61 6.16 13.51
N ALA A 99 -9.28 5.07 14.20
CA ALA A 99 -8.42 5.12 15.38
C ALA A 99 -6.97 5.50 15.01
N LEU A 100 -6.48 5.02 13.87
CA LEU A 100 -5.17 5.37 13.34
C LEU A 100 -5.09 6.86 12.95
N ASP A 101 -6.11 7.39 12.26
CA ASP A 101 -6.20 8.82 11.94
C ASP A 101 -6.06 9.69 13.19
N LYS A 102 -6.85 9.40 14.25
CA LYS A 102 -6.75 10.14 15.52
C LYS A 102 -5.34 10.10 16.13
N LEU A 103 -4.64 8.97 16.03
CA LEU A 103 -3.27 8.83 16.51
C LEU A 103 -2.29 9.66 15.67
N ILE A 104 -2.43 9.64 14.34
CA ILE A 104 -1.64 10.46 13.42
C ILE A 104 -1.83 11.95 13.75
N GLN A 105 -3.07 12.45 13.79
CA GLN A 105 -3.34 13.86 14.09
C GLN A 105 -2.74 14.29 15.43
N LYS A 106 -2.93 13.47 16.48
CA LYS A 106 -2.41 13.76 17.81
C LYS A 106 -0.88 13.79 17.85
N ALA A 107 -0.22 12.90 17.12
CA ALA A 107 1.23 12.77 17.16
C ALA A 107 1.96 13.80 16.27
N LEU A 108 1.34 14.26 15.19
CA LEU A 108 1.91 15.28 14.32
C LEU A 108 1.70 16.71 14.84
N ALA A 109 0.68 16.94 15.67
CA ALA A 109 0.36 18.26 16.21
C ALA A 109 1.54 18.99 16.91
N PRO A 110 2.37 18.34 17.76
CA PRO A 110 3.54 18.98 18.36
C PRO A 110 4.60 19.46 17.34
N ALA A 111 4.61 18.89 16.13
CA ALA A 111 5.51 19.28 15.05
C ALA A 111 4.94 20.39 14.14
N ASN A 112 3.81 21.02 14.52
CA ASN A 112 3.06 21.96 13.70
C ASN A 112 2.70 21.41 12.31
N LEU A 113 2.45 20.10 12.26
CA LEU A 113 2.13 19.35 11.05
C LEU A 113 0.74 18.75 11.18
N THR A 114 -0.08 18.89 10.14
CA THR A 114 -1.34 18.15 10.00
C THR A 114 -1.33 17.28 8.77
N ALA A 115 -1.97 16.12 8.86
CA ALA A 115 -2.17 15.22 7.73
C ALA A 115 -3.64 15.26 7.32
N THR A 116 -3.90 15.55 6.06
CA THR A 116 -5.22 15.38 5.45
C THR A 116 -5.25 14.01 4.78
N LEU A 117 -6.06 13.10 5.32
CA LEU A 117 -6.20 11.74 4.81
C LEU A 117 -7.34 11.67 3.80
N VAL A 118 -7.01 11.26 2.57
CA VAL A 118 -7.94 11.16 1.43
C VAL A 118 -8.21 9.70 1.14
N TYR A 119 -9.48 9.28 1.15
CA TYR A 119 -9.89 7.89 1.00
C TYR A 119 -10.67 7.69 -0.31
N PRO A 120 -9.99 7.60 -1.47
CA PRO A 120 -10.68 7.33 -2.71
C PRO A 120 -11.22 5.89 -2.72
N THR A 121 -12.39 5.72 -3.35
CA THR A 121 -12.90 4.39 -3.70
C THR A 121 -12.36 4.00 -5.08
N ALA A 122 -11.73 2.82 -5.15
CA ALA A 122 -11.33 2.20 -6.40
C ALA A 122 -12.50 2.07 -7.39
N PRO A 123 -12.27 2.10 -8.71
CA PRO A 123 -13.35 2.27 -9.68
C PRO A 123 -14.04 0.96 -10.10
N ASN A 124 -13.43 -0.20 -9.83
CA ASN A 124 -13.92 -1.47 -10.35
C ASN A 124 -14.80 -2.17 -9.31
N ARG A 125 -16.12 -2.13 -9.48
CA ARG A 125 -17.08 -2.82 -8.58
C ARG A 125 -16.92 -4.33 -8.70
N LEU A 126 -16.90 -5.03 -7.57
CA LEU A 126 -16.88 -6.49 -7.50
C LEU A 126 -18.31 -7.00 -7.30
N ARG A 127 -18.74 -7.99 -8.09
CA ARG A 127 -20.00 -8.70 -7.86
C ARG A 127 -19.75 -9.95 -7.02
N PRO A 128 -20.75 -10.48 -6.31
CA PRO A 128 -20.61 -11.72 -5.55
C PRO A 128 -20.05 -12.90 -6.39
N GLN A 129 -20.50 -13.01 -7.63
CA GLN A 129 -20.00 -13.99 -8.61
C GLN A 129 -18.52 -13.84 -8.98
N ASP A 130 -17.93 -12.67 -8.75
CA ASP A 130 -16.52 -12.37 -9.00
C ASP A 130 -15.62 -12.74 -7.83
N ILE A 131 -16.20 -13.10 -6.67
CA ILE A 131 -15.46 -13.46 -5.46
C ILE A 131 -15.07 -14.95 -5.53
N PRO A 132 -13.76 -15.28 -5.49
CA PRO A 132 -13.31 -16.67 -5.44
C PRO A 132 -13.95 -17.43 -4.26
N GLY A 133 -14.63 -18.55 -4.55
CA GLY A 133 -15.28 -19.37 -3.54
C GLY A 133 -16.75 -19.02 -3.25
N TYR A 134 -17.35 -18.06 -3.97
CA TYR A 134 -18.80 -17.83 -3.88
C TYR A 134 -19.59 -19.04 -4.40
N GLN A 135 -20.50 -19.55 -3.57
CA GLN A 135 -21.53 -20.52 -3.98
C GLN A 135 -22.88 -19.82 -3.91
N PRO A 136 -23.67 -19.80 -5.00
CA PRO A 136 -25.03 -19.30 -4.93
C PRO A 136 -25.85 -20.15 -3.95
N PRO A 137 -26.83 -19.56 -3.23
CA PRO A 137 -27.71 -20.33 -2.35
C PRO A 137 -28.41 -21.47 -3.12
N GLU A 138 -28.40 -22.68 -2.57
CA GLU A 138 -29.16 -23.80 -3.16
C GLU A 138 -30.65 -23.69 -2.78
N GLY A 139 -31.51 -23.42 -3.79
CA GLY A 139 -32.98 -23.33 -3.70
C GLY A 139 -33.48 -21.96 -3.22
N ASP A 140 -34.42 -21.25 -3.86
CA ASP A 140 -35.48 -21.59 -4.81
C ASP A 140 -35.60 -20.49 -5.89
N ASP A 141 -36.08 -20.91 -7.06
CA ASP A 141 -36.57 -20.13 -8.20
C ASP A 141 -35.53 -19.51 -9.16
N ALA A 142 -35.20 -20.31 -10.19
CA ALA A 142 -34.91 -19.78 -11.51
C ALA A 142 -36.20 -19.16 -12.10
N GLY A 143 -36.57 -17.97 -11.61
CA GLY A 143 -37.83 -17.32 -11.93
C GLY A 143 -37.75 -15.80 -11.92
N GLN A 144 -37.73 -15.23 -13.13
CA GLN A 144 -37.78 -13.80 -13.49
C GLN A 144 -36.49 -12.97 -13.30
N PRO A 145 -36.06 -12.22 -14.35
CA PRO A 145 -35.22 -11.05 -14.13
C PRO A 145 -36.11 -10.02 -13.42
N GLY A 146 -36.05 -10.01 -12.09
CA GLY A 146 -36.57 -8.89 -11.33
C GLY A 146 -35.74 -7.66 -11.67
N ASP A 147 -36.40 -6.58 -12.10
CA ASP A 147 -35.87 -5.21 -12.09
C ASP A 147 -35.65 -4.75 -10.62
N GLY A 148 -34.82 -5.47 -9.88
CA GLY A 148 -34.55 -5.28 -8.46
C GLY A 148 -33.07 -5.03 -8.25
N ASP A 149 -32.78 -3.89 -7.62
CA ASP A 149 -31.50 -3.29 -7.22
C ASP A 149 -30.61 -4.17 -6.28
N ASP A 150 -30.58 -5.50 -6.42
CA ASP A 150 -29.75 -6.38 -5.57
C ASP A 150 -28.24 -6.30 -5.92
N ASP A 151 -27.85 -5.54 -6.96
CA ASP A 151 -26.45 -5.18 -7.24
C ASP A 151 -25.88 -4.26 -6.11
N ASP A 152 -26.73 -3.67 -5.25
CA ASP A 152 -26.39 -2.78 -4.14
C ASP A 152 -25.98 -3.45 -2.82
N GLU A 153 -25.99 -4.78 -2.74
CA GLU A 153 -25.76 -5.46 -1.46
C GLU A 153 -24.27 -5.47 -1.01
N TYR A 154 -23.30 -5.32 -1.94
CA TYR A 154 -21.87 -5.40 -1.62
C TYR A 154 -21.10 -4.15 -2.06
N ASP A 155 -20.70 -3.30 -1.09
CA ASP A 155 -19.84 -2.11 -1.29
C ASP A 155 -18.37 -2.50 -1.44
N SER A 156 -18.11 -3.27 -2.49
CA SER A 156 -16.88 -4.02 -2.75
C SER A 156 -16.22 -3.53 -4.03
N TRP A 157 -14.99 -3.00 -3.93
CA TRP A 157 -14.30 -2.36 -5.06
C TRP A 157 -12.85 -2.82 -5.15
N ALA A 158 -12.28 -2.78 -6.35
CA ALA A 158 -10.90 -3.16 -6.64
C ALA A 158 -10.18 -2.12 -7.52
N TRP A 159 -8.89 -1.96 -7.28
CA TRP A 159 -7.98 -1.14 -8.09
C TRP A 159 -7.61 -1.80 -9.41
N PHE A 160 -7.54 -3.13 -9.41
CA PHE A 160 -7.33 -3.96 -10.60
C PHE A 160 -7.93 -5.35 -10.33
N ARG A 161 -8.16 -6.12 -11.39
CA ARG A 161 -8.57 -7.53 -11.31
C ARG A 161 -7.47 -8.42 -11.83
N ARG A 162 -7.06 -9.40 -11.05
CA ARG A 162 -6.16 -10.44 -11.52
C ARG A 162 -6.93 -11.42 -12.40
N ASP A 163 -6.37 -11.75 -13.55
CA ASP A 163 -6.78 -12.89 -14.35
C ASP A 163 -5.97 -14.11 -13.91
N ASP A 164 -6.60 -15.14 -13.37
CA ASP A 164 -5.88 -16.28 -12.80
C ASP A 164 -5.24 -17.18 -13.87
N ALA A 165 -5.77 -17.18 -15.10
CA ALA A 165 -5.25 -17.99 -16.19
C ALA A 165 -3.96 -17.40 -16.77
N THR A 166 -3.92 -16.07 -16.90
CA THR A 166 -2.81 -15.34 -17.53
C THR A 166 -1.87 -14.67 -16.52
N GLY A 167 -2.34 -14.48 -15.28
CA GLY A 167 -1.67 -13.69 -14.24
C GLY A 167 -1.77 -12.18 -14.44
N THR A 168 -2.36 -11.70 -15.54
CA THR A 168 -2.41 -10.27 -15.91
C THR A 168 -3.32 -9.46 -15.00
N TYR A 169 -3.04 -8.16 -14.87
CA TYR A 169 -3.84 -7.23 -14.08
C TYR A 169 -4.74 -6.39 -14.99
N ARG A 170 -5.99 -6.83 -15.13
CA ARG A 170 -7.04 -6.12 -15.87
C ARG A 170 -7.52 -4.91 -15.06
N LEU A 171 -8.01 -3.89 -15.76
CA LEU A 171 -8.61 -2.68 -15.16
C LEU A 171 -7.67 -1.84 -14.28
N LEU A 172 -6.36 -2.10 -14.34
CA LEU A 172 -5.34 -1.33 -13.63
C LEU A 172 -5.27 0.14 -14.10
N PRO A 173 -5.32 0.46 -15.40
CA PRO A 173 -5.32 1.84 -15.87
C PRO A 173 -6.44 2.67 -15.24
N GLU A 174 -7.65 2.14 -15.14
CA GLU A 174 -8.82 2.77 -14.52
C GLU A 174 -8.55 3.06 -13.04
N GLY A 175 -7.98 2.11 -12.31
CA GLY A 175 -7.53 2.29 -10.94
C GLY A 175 -6.54 3.45 -10.78
N MET A 176 -5.53 3.50 -11.65
CA MET A 176 -4.52 4.57 -11.65
C MET A 176 -5.12 5.93 -12.01
N ARG A 177 -6.03 6.00 -12.99
CA ARG A 177 -6.75 7.23 -13.33
C ARG A 177 -7.65 7.72 -12.21
N ARG A 178 -8.29 6.82 -11.47
CA ARG A 178 -9.09 7.17 -10.29
C ARG A 178 -8.22 7.80 -9.19
N ILE A 179 -6.98 7.32 -9.04
CA ILE A 179 -5.98 7.94 -8.15
C ILE A 179 -5.55 9.30 -8.68
N ALA A 180 -5.24 9.42 -9.97
CA ALA A 180 -4.89 10.70 -10.59
C ALA A 180 -5.99 11.76 -10.37
N GLN A 181 -7.26 11.36 -10.50
CA GLN A 181 -8.41 12.19 -10.19
C GLN A 181 -8.42 12.61 -8.71
N ALA A 182 -8.25 11.67 -7.77
CA ALA A 182 -8.19 11.99 -6.34
C ALA A 182 -7.03 12.96 -6.00
N ILE A 183 -5.89 12.84 -6.68
CA ILE A 183 -4.77 13.77 -6.50
C ILE A 183 -5.19 15.19 -6.93
N ARG A 184 -5.87 15.34 -8.07
CA ARG A 184 -6.34 16.63 -8.58
C ARG A 184 -7.41 17.23 -7.67
N ASP A 185 -8.48 16.48 -7.44
CA ASP A 185 -9.73 16.98 -6.87
C ASP A 185 -9.63 17.09 -5.35
N ASP A 186 -9.12 16.04 -4.69
CA ASP A 186 -9.13 15.92 -3.23
C ASP A 186 -7.79 16.33 -2.62
N CYS A 187 -6.68 16.13 -3.34
CA CYS A 187 -5.36 16.55 -2.89
C CYS A 187 -4.90 17.91 -3.48
N GLY A 188 -5.73 18.59 -4.27
CA GLY A 188 -5.39 19.91 -4.85
C GLY A 188 -4.11 19.90 -5.69
N GLY A 189 -3.87 18.81 -6.42
CA GLY A 189 -2.71 18.63 -7.31
C GLY A 189 -1.39 18.27 -6.61
N ARG A 190 -1.44 17.86 -5.33
CA ARG A 190 -0.27 17.36 -4.60
C ARG A 190 -0.65 16.33 -3.54
N ALA A 191 -0.31 15.07 -3.78
CA ALA A 191 -0.19 14.07 -2.72
C ALA A 191 1.26 14.06 -2.19
N ASP A 192 1.41 14.12 -0.87
CA ASP A 192 2.72 14.03 -0.20
C ASP A 192 3.11 12.58 0.08
N GLY A 193 2.13 11.69 0.28
CA GLY A 193 2.40 10.28 0.49
C GLY A 193 1.18 9.41 0.26
N VAL A 194 1.40 8.11 0.34
CA VAL A 194 0.35 7.09 0.17
C VAL A 194 0.46 6.03 1.26
N VAL A 195 -0.68 5.55 1.74
CA VAL A 195 -0.81 4.42 2.64
C VAL A 195 -1.82 3.45 2.04
N GLY A 196 -1.40 2.23 1.78
CA GLY A 196 -2.23 1.19 1.19
C GLY A 196 -2.36 -0.05 2.05
N PHE A 197 -3.48 -0.76 1.94
CA PHE A 197 -3.70 -2.07 2.55
C PHE A 197 -3.98 -3.15 1.50
N SER A 198 -3.39 -4.34 1.63
CA SER A 198 -3.59 -5.48 0.70
C SER A 198 -3.35 -5.08 -0.77
N GLN A 199 -4.36 -5.19 -1.63
CA GLN A 199 -4.32 -4.68 -3.01
C GLN A 199 -3.96 -3.18 -3.07
N GLY A 200 -4.50 -2.35 -2.17
CA GLY A 200 -4.12 -0.95 -2.04
C GLY A 200 -2.65 -0.78 -1.61
N GLY A 201 -2.08 -1.73 -0.86
CA GLY A 201 -0.66 -1.77 -0.49
C GLY A 201 0.24 -2.06 -1.69
N ALA A 202 -0.19 -2.97 -2.57
CA ALA A 202 0.46 -3.18 -3.87
C ALA A 202 0.42 -1.91 -4.72
N VAL A 203 -0.77 -1.29 -4.85
CA VAL A 203 -0.95 -0.06 -5.63
C VAL A 203 -0.19 1.12 -5.04
N ALA A 204 -0.04 1.21 -3.72
CA ALA A 204 0.78 2.23 -3.06
C ALA A 204 2.24 2.20 -3.54
N ALA A 205 2.83 1.01 -3.70
CA ALA A 205 4.17 0.85 -4.25
C ALA A 205 4.23 1.16 -5.75
N MET A 206 3.23 0.71 -6.53
CA MET A 206 3.15 1.03 -7.96
C MET A 206 3.04 2.55 -8.20
N LEU A 207 2.19 3.23 -7.41
CA LEU A 207 2.00 4.67 -7.47
C LEU A 207 3.29 5.42 -7.14
N ALA A 208 4.00 4.99 -6.09
CA ALA A 208 5.27 5.57 -5.69
C ALA A 208 6.28 5.50 -6.85
N ALA A 209 6.45 4.32 -7.44
CA ALA A 209 7.34 4.12 -8.56
C ALA A 209 6.93 4.94 -9.80
N ALA A 210 5.65 4.90 -10.19
CA ALA A 210 5.15 5.61 -11.36
C ALA A 210 5.33 7.14 -11.27
N LEU A 211 5.28 7.70 -10.06
CA LEU A 211 5.48 9.13 -9.82
C LEU A 211 6.96 9.56 -9.77
N GLU A 212 7.91 8.62 -9.79
CA GLU A 212 9.33 8.96 -9.88
C GLU A 212 9.65 9.61 -11.24
N PRO A 213 10.22 10.82 -11.26
CA PRO A 213 10.39 11.62 -12.48
C PRO A 213 11.36 10.98 -13.47
N ASP A 214 12.41 10.30 -12.96
CA ASP A 214 13.45 9.69 -13.78
C ASP A 214 13.13 8.23 -14.18
N ARG A 215 11.98 7.70 -13.74
CA ARG A 215 11.60 6.32 -14.07
C ARG A 215 11.13 6.22 -15.52
N ALA A 216 11.83 5.40 -16.30
CA ALA A 216 11.45 5.12 -17.68
C ALA A 216 10.13 4.32 -17.74
N VAL A 217 9.20 4.78 -18.57
CA VAL A 217 7.93 4.07 -18.82
C VAL A 217 8.06 3.34 -20.16
N PRO A 218 7.64 2.07 -20.26
CA PRO A 218 7.70 1.34 -21.52
C PRO A 218 6.93 2.05 -22.64
N PRO A 219 7.52 2.17 -23.85
CA PRO A 219 6.81 2.71 -24.99
C PRO A 219 5.66 1.77 -25.39
N PRO A 220 4.62 2.29 -26.06
CA PRO A 220 3.58 1.44 -26.62
C PRO A 220 4.17 0.41 -27.61
N PRO A 221 3.52 -0.76 -27.79
CA PRO A 221 3.98 -1.78 -28.73
C PRO A 221 4.17 -1.21 -30.14
N ALA A 222 5.24 -1.63 -30.82
CA ALA A 222 5.50 -1.20 -32.19
C ALA A 222 4.34 -1.60 -33.11
N GLY A 223 3.73 -0.63 -33.79
CA GLY A 223 2.61 -0.85 -34.72
C GLY A 223 1.22 -0.76 -34.11
N SER A 224 1.08 -0.46 -32.81
CA SER A 224 -0.18 0.08 -32.28
C SER A 224 -0.32 1.54 -32.70
N ASP A 225 -1.52 1.98 -33.07
CA ASP A 225 -1.80 3.41 -33.22
C ASP A 225 -1.34 4.12 -31.94
N ALA A 226 -0.48 5.14 -32.12
CA ALA A 226 0.30 5.73 -31.05
C ALA A 226 -0.59 6.21 -29.90
N ALA A 227 -0.23 5.79 -28.68
CA ALA A 227 -1.02 5.85 -27.45
C ALA A 227 -2.25 4.91 -27.48
N ALA A 228 -2.02 3.62 -27.24
CA ALA A 228 -3.09 2.82 -26.65
C ALA A 228 -3.53 3.58 -25.40
N GLU A 229 -4.77 4.10 -25.40
CA GLU A 229 -5.26 5.03 -24.37
C GLU A 229 -5.04 4.45 -22.97
N ASP A 230 -5.01 3.12 -22.85
CA ASP A 230 -4.83 2.33 -21.62
C ASP A 230 -3.40 1.79 -21.38
N GLY A 231 -2.41 2.20 -22.18
CA GLY A 231 -1.02 1.75 -22.02
C GLY A 231 -0.31 2.34 -20.77
N PRO A 232 0.82 1.74 -20.33
CA PRO A 232 1.62 2.22 -19.20
C PRO A 232 1.98 3.71 -19.27
N ALA A 233 2.39 4.19 -20.45
CA ALA A 233 2.74 5.59 -20.67
C ALA A 233 1.56 6.54 -20.37
N ALA A 234 0.35 6.18 -20.81
CA ALA A 234 -0.81 7.05 -20.70
C ALA A 234 -1.19 7.31 -19.22
N TRP A 235 -1.41 6.26 -18.44
CA TRP A 235 -1.81 6.44 -17.04
C TRP A 235 -0.67 6.94 -16.15
N ALA A 236 0.60 6.64 -16.47
CA ALA A 236 1.75 7.18 -15.75
C ALA A 236 1.90 8.69 -15.97
N ASP A 237 1.73 9.16 -17.22
CA ASP A 237 1.76 10.59 -17.53
C ASP A 237 0.59 11.33 -16.87
N GLU A 238 -0.61 10.73 -16.85
CA GLU A 238 -1.76 11.29 -16.12
C GLU A 238 -1.49 11.43 -14.61
N LEU A 239 -0.88 10.43 -13.97
CA LEU A 239 -0.49 10.47 -12.56
C LEU A 239 0.55 11.57 -12.31
N ARG A 240 1.60 11.62 -13.13
CA ARG A 240 2.67 12.62 -13.02
C ARG A 240 2.11 14.02 -13.19
N ALA A 241 1.28 14.24 -14.22
CA ALA A 241 0.60 15.52 -14.43
C ALA A 241 -0.29 15.88 -13.23
N ALA A 242 -1.06 14.93 -12.70
CA ALA A 242 -1.91 15.15 -11.53
C ALA A 242 -1.11 15.59 -10.30
N ASN A 243 0.09 15.05 -10.08
CA ASN A 243 0.94 15.40 -8.93
C ASN A 243 1.91 16.56 -9.21
N GLY A 244 1.83 17.20 -10.38
CA GLY A 244 2.69 18.30 -10.79
C GLY A 244 4.14 17.88 -11.07
N GLY A 245 4.34 16.67 -11.58
CA GLY A 245 5.65 16.08 -11.92
C GLY A 245 6.51 15.74 -10.70
N ARG A 246 5.92 15.71 -9.50
CA ARG A 246 6.64 15.45 -8.24
C ARG A 246 6.46 14.00 -7.81
N PRO A 247 7.51 13.37 -7.26
CA PRO A 247 7.38 12.08 -6.60
C PRO A 247 6.59 12.22 -5.29
N LEU A 248 6.12 11.10 -4.76
CA LEU A 248 5.68 11.04 -3.37
C LEU A 248 6.89 11.18 -2.45
N ARG A 249 6.67 11.70 -1.24
CA ARG A 249 7.71 11.81 -0.22
C ARG A 249 7.90 10.49 0.52
N PHE A 250 6.85 9.66 0.54
CA PHE A 250 6.87 8.33 1.11
C PHE A 250 5.70 7.47 0.62
N ALA A 251 5.86 6.15 0.72
CA ALA A 251 4.78 5.18 0.52
C ALA A 251 4.75 4.15 1.65
N VAL A 252 3.55 3.71 2.03
CA VAL A 252 3.36 2.72 3.10
C VAL A 252 2.48 1.59 2.59
N SER A 253 2.94 0.36 2.79
CA SER A 253 2.26 -0.85 2.36
C SER A 253 1.96 -1.76 3.56
N TYR A 254 0.70 -1.85 3.95
CA TYR A 254 0.20 -2.85 4.90
C TYR A 254 -0.23 -4.11 4.15
N SER A 255 0.38 -5.26 4.42
CA SER A 255 0.08 -6.54 3.75
C SER A 255 0.02 -6.47 2.21
N GLY A 256 0.78 -5.55 1.61
CA GLY A 256 0.86 -5.41 0.15
C GLY A 256 1.81 -6.43 -0.48
N PHE A 257 1.77 -6.52 -1.80
CA PHE A 257 2.55 -7.46 -2.61
C PHE A 257 3.00 -6.80 -3.91
N TRP A 258 4.06 -7.30 -4.54
CA TRP A 258 4.51 -6.78 -5.84
C TRP A 258 3.64 -7.34 -6.97
N ALA A 259 3.65 -6.70 -8.13
CA ALA A 259 2.92 -7.14 -9.31
C ALA A 259 3.79 -8.03 -10.21
N PRO A 260 3.50 -9.34 -10.33
CA PRO A 260 4.27 -10.24 -11.19
C PRO A 260 4.24 -10.01 -12.71
N PRO A 261 3.16 -9.45 -13.31
CA PRO A 261 3.10 -9.31 -14.78
C PRO A 261 4.31 -8.58 -15.35
N ALA A 262 4.90 -9.12 -16.42
CA ALA A 262 6.13 -8.61 -17.01
C ALA A 262 5.98 -7.18 -17.54
N GLU A 263 4.79 -6.82 -18.01
CA GLU A 263 4.43 -5.48 -18.46
C GLU A 263 4.46 -4.42 -17.34
N LEU A 264 4.52 -4.85 -16.06
CA LEU A 264 4.64 -3.99 -14.89
C LEU A 264 6.05 -4.02 -14.27
N ALA A 265 7.00 -4.77 -14.84
CA ALA A 265 8.36 -4.89 -14.31
C ALA A 265 9.08 -3.54 -14.18
N TRP A 266 8.79 -2.61 -15.08
CA TRP A 266 9.36 -1.25 -15.08
C TRP A 266 9.05 -0.44 -13.80
N LEU A 267 8.03 -0.83 -13.03
CA LEU A 267 7.72 -0.23 -11.73
C LEU A 267 8.69 -0.66 -10.62
N TYR A 268 9.45 -1.73 -10.83
CA TYR A 268 10.31 -2.32 -9.81
C TYR A 268 11.78 -2.40 -10.25
N GLU A 269 12.07 -2.11 -11.52
CA GLU A 269 13.42 -2.03 -12.07
C GLU A 269 13.64 -0.67 -12.75
N PRO A 270 14.52 0.20 -12.20
CA PRO A 270 15.29 0.03 -10.96
C PRO A 270 14.39 -0.06 -9.71
N PRO A 271 14.91 -0.45 -8.53
CA PRO A 271 14.15 -0.45 -7.27
C PRO A 271 13.41 0.87 -7.02
N VAL A 272 12.30 0.82 -6.30
CA VAL A 272 11.52 2.01 -5.91
C VAL A 272 12.37 2.87 -4.98
N ALA A 273 12.76 4.05 -5.45
CA ALA A 273 13.61 5.01 -4.73
C ALA A 273 12.82 5.84 -3.72
N THR A 274 11.51 6.00 -3.96
CA THR A 274 10.60 6.63 -3.00
C THR A 274 10.66 5.89 -1.65
N PRO A 275 10.91 6.57 -0.51
CA PRO A 275 11.02 5.92 0.78
C PRO A 275 9.79 5.08 1.13
N THR A 276 9.99 3.83 1.52
CA THR A 276 8.91 2.89 1.84
C THR A 276 8.91 2.38 3.28
N LEU A 277 7.70 2.19 3.81
CA LEU A 277 7.45 1.43 5.04
C LEU A 277 6.52 0.25 4.73
N HIS A 278 6.95 -0.95 5.07
CA HIS A 278 6.16 -2.17 4.92
C HIS A 278 5.75 -2.70 6.29
N VAL A 279 4.46 -2.92 6.47
CA VAL A 279 3.90 -3.50 7.69
C VAL A 279 3.27 -4.84 7.34
N LEU A 280 3.85 -5.92 7.88
CA LEU A 280 3.51 -7.30 7.56
C LEU A 280 2.82 -7.95 8.76
N GLY A 281 1.80 -8.77 8.50
CA GLY A 281 1.19 -9.62 9.51
C GLY A 281 1.91 -10.97 9.58
N GLY A 282 2.46 -11.31 10.75
CA GLY A 282 3.15 -12.60 10.95
C GLY A 282 2.23 -13.82 10.92
N LEU A 283 0.91 -13.62 10.97
CA LEU A 283 -0.12 -14.65 10.82
C LEU A 283 -1.02 -14.37 9.60
N ASP A 284 -0.54 -13.61 8.61
CA ASP A 284 -1.31 -13.27 7.42
C ASP A 284 -1.46 -14.49 6.51
N THR A 285 -2.69 -14.99 6.37
CA THR A 285 -3.02 -16.16 5.52
C THR A 285 -3.61 -15.76 4.17
N VAL A 286 -3.77 -14.45 3.92
CA VAL A 286 -4.35 -13.93 2.66
C VAL A 286 -3.22 -13.52 1.72
N VAL A 287 -2.25 -12.79 2.26
CA VAL A 287 -1.01 -12.45 1.56
C VAL A 287 0.13 -13.10 2.32
N ASP A 288 0.62 -14.21 1.78
CA ASP A 288 1.79 -14.91 2.33
C ASP A 288 2.98 -13.95 2.50
N GLU A 289 3.74 -14.10 3.60
CA GLU A 289 4.86 -13.22 3.93
C GLU A 289 5.87 -13.11 2.77
N SER A 290 6.11 -14.20 2.03
CA SER A 290 7.03 -14.21 0.89
C SER A 290 6.63 -13.22 -0.21
N ARG A 291 5.32 -13.03 -0.44
CA ARG A 291 4.80 -12.09 -1.44
C ARG A 291 5.03 -10.64 -1.01
N SER A 292 4.84 -10.35 0.27
CA SER A 292 5.15 -9.04 0.84
C SER A 292 6.65 -8.78 0.89
N ARG A 293 7.47 -9.79 1.21
CA ARG A 293 8.93 -9.68 1.21
C ARG A 293 9.49 -9.46 -0.19
N ALA A 294 8.95 -10.12 -1.20
CA ALA A 294 9.33 -9.88 -2.59
C ALA A 294 9.05 -8.43 -3.05
N LEU A 295 8.06 -7.75 -2.46
CA LEU A 295 7.87 -6.31 -2.66
C LEU A 295 8.93 -5.48 -1.93
N VAL A 296 9.24 -5.81 -0.67
CA VAL A 296 10.30 -5.16 0.12
C VAL A 296 11.63 -5.19 -0.63
N ASP A 297 12.00 -6.33 -1.22
CA ASP A 297 13.26 -6.51 -1.94
C ASP A 297 13.38 -5.65 -3.21
N ARG A 298 12.27 -5.03 -3.67
CA ARG A 298 12.19 -4.15 -4.84
C ARG A 298 12.16 -2.66 -4.46
N CYS A 299 12.38 -2.33 -3.19
CA CYS A 299 12.44 -0.96 -2.70
C CYS A 299 13.85 -0.64 -2.19
N GLU A 300 14.28 0.61 -2.36
CA GLU A 300 15.55 1.11 -1.83
C GLU A 300 15.41 1.42 -0.33
N ASP A 301 16.32 0.86 0.48
CA ASP A 301 16.39 1.03 1.94
C ASP A 301 15.03 1.00 2.69
N PRO A 302 14.19 -0.05 2.48
CA PRO A 302 12.85 -0.10 3.03
C PRO A 302 12.86 -0.26 4.56
N VAL A 303 11.91 0.39 5.23
CA VAL A 303 11.62 0.10 6.64
C VAL A 303 10.61 -1.04 6.72
N VAL A 304 10.88 -2.06 7.52
CA VAL A 304 9.98 -3.22 7.68
C VAL A 304 9.57 -3.40 9.13
N VAL A 305 8.28 -3.59 9.36
CA VAL A 305 7.68 -3.89 10.66
C VAL A 305 6.81 -5.13 10.53
N VAL A 306 6.97 -6.10 11.43
CA VAL A 306 6.12 -7.30 11.48
C VAL A 306 5.30 -7.28 12.76
N HIS A 307 3.98 -7.34 12.66
CA HIS A 307 3.08 -7.45 13.80
C HIS A 307 2.56 -8.89 13.96
N PRO A 308 2.18 -9.34 15.17
CA PRO A 308 1.81 -10.74 15.42
C PRO A 308 0.39 -11.10 14.94
N GLY A 309 -0.24 -10.25 14.13
CA GLY A 309 -1.62 -10.41 13.68
C GLY A 309 -1.72 -11.00 12.26
N GLY A 310 -2.96 -11.25 11.83
CA GLY A 310 -3.26 -11.64 10.45
C GLY A 310 -3.43 -10.46 9.49
N HIS A 311 -4.32 -10.61 8.51
CA HIS A 311 -4.52 -9.67 7.41
C HIS A 311 -5.37 -8.44 7.78
N TYR A 312 -4.81 -7.44 8.45
CA TYR A 312 -5.51 -6.20 8.79
C TYR A 312 -4.54 -5.02 9.03
N VAL A 313 -5.06 -3.79 9.05
CA VAL A 313 -4.28 -2.61 9.47
C VAL A 313 -4.28 -2.49 10.99
N PRO A 314 -3.14 -2.66 11.69
CA PRO A 314 -3.11 -2.54 13.13
C PRO A 314 -3.25 -1.08 13.59
N VAL A 315 -4.33 -0.79 14.33
CA VAL A 315 -4.67 0.58 14.78
C VAL A 315 -4.34 0.87 16.25
N SER A 316 -3.76 -0.11 16.96
CA SER A 316 -3.30 0.11 18.33
C SER A 316 -2.09 1.06 18.36
N ARG A 317 -1.89 1.77 19.49
CA ARG A 317 -0.81 2.75 19.62
C ARG A 317 0.56 2.18 19.29
N GLU A 318 0.88 0.99 19.82
CA GLU A 318 2.17 0.30 19.61
C GLU A 318 2.51 0.15 18.12
N TRP A 319 1.55 -0.36 17.34
CA TRP A 319 1.72 -0.64 15.91
C TRP A 319 1.52 0.60 15.01
N ALA A 320 0.90 1.66 15.52
CA ALA A 320 0.77 2.93 14.82
C ALA A 320 2.06 3.78 14.89
N MET A 321 2.88 3.62 15.93
CA MET A 321 4.06 4.46 16.13
C MET A 321 5.10 4.39 15.00
N PRO A 322 5.40 3.23 14.38
CA PRO A 322 6.30 3.17 13.24
C PRO A 322 5.81 4.02 12.05
N LEU A 323 4.51 3.92 11.71
CA LEU A 323 3.90 4.77 10.67
C LEU A 323 4.04 6.26 11.01
N ILE A 324 3.70 6.64 12.23
CA ILE A 324 3.77 8.03 12.69
C ILE A 324 5.20 8.58 12.60
N GLY A 325 6.19 7.80 13.08
CA GLY A 325 7.60 8.15 13.00
C GLY A 325 8.07 8.31 11.57
N PHE A 326 7.63 7.41 10.69
CA PHE A 326 7.95 7.42 9.26
C PHE A 326 7.37 8.66 8.56
N ILE A 327 6.08 8.95 8.76
CA ILE A 327 5.44 10.17 8.24
C ILE A 327 6.19 11.41 8.75
N HIS A 328 6.49 11.49 10.04
CA HIS A 328 7.17 12.64 10.62
C HIS A 328 8.60 12.83 10.08
N LYS A 329 9.30 11.74 9.73
CA LYS A 329 10.63 11.79 9.10
C LYS A 329 10.53 12.36 7.68
N HIS A 330 9.66 11.81 6.85
CA HIS A 330 9.61 12.12 5.41
C HIS A 330 8.72 13.33 5.04
N ALA A 331 7.88 13.81 5.96
CA ALA A 331 7.09 15.03 5.76
C ALA A 331 7.89 16.34 5.89
N LYS A 332 9.19 16.30 6.22
CA LYS A 332 9.99 17.49 6.55
C LYS A 332 10.80 18.07 5.40
N ASP A 333 11.03 17.33 4.32
CA ASP A 333 12.04 17.64 3.30
C ASP A 333 11.75 18.79 2.32
N ASP A 334 10.73 19.64 2.54
CA ASP A 334 10.44 20.76 1.63
C ASP A 334 11.44 21.94 1.78
N GLU A 335 12.18 22.06 2.91
CA GLU A 335 13.13 23.16 3.13
C GLU A 335 14.55 22.86 2.63
N ALA A 336 15.02 21.61 2.72
CA ALA A 336 16.36 21.25 2.28
C ALA A 336 16.53 21.32 0.75
N GLN A 337 15.48 20.97 0.01
CA GLN A 337 15.48 20.97 -1.46
C GLN A 337 15.28 22.37 -2.06
N ARG A 338 14.65 23.29 -1.33
CA ARG A 338 14.51 24.71 -1.72
C ARG A 338 15.75 25.56 -1.42
N ALA A 339 16.62 25.13 -0.50
CA ALA A 339 17.84 25.85 -0.15
C ALA A 339 19.05 25.48 -1.04
N GLN A 340 18.86 24.58 -2.00
CA GLN A 340 19.89 24.08 -2.92
C GLN A 340 19.63 24.42 -4.40
N ILE A 341 18.60 25.23 -4.69
CA ILE A 341 18.29 25.80 -6.01
C ILE A 341 18.39 27.32 -5.91
#